data_AF-A0A9E6CZJ3-F1
#
_entry.id   AF-A0A9E6CZJ3-F1
#
_cell.length_a   1.000
_cell.length_b   1.000
_cell.length_c   1.000
_cell.angle_alpha   90.00
_cell.angle_beta   90.00
_cell.angle_gamma   90.00
#
_symmetry.space_group_name_H-M   'P 1'
#
loop_
_entity.id
_entity.type
_entity.pdbx_description
1 polymer ?
#
loop_
_entity_poly.entity_id
_entity_poly.type
_entity_poly.pdbx_seq_one_letter_code
_entity_poly.pdbx_strand_id
1 'polypeptide(L)'
;MHFDIKVNMIAEGWKKELPENHRIALDLAYSDFLDGYFHLSRTEDEKLGRVTKSLPQKYITRYSPLFCRRFIISMSSVAERLVQLEQIAPLPRSTAEAMALHILIEDATTLLRDVKRIDADYNEFKALAFRDTEFLSLYETNPNEPADNPTNHKPLPNNLEFADWFKPFDSNKPVNPFVYEDWTTEQACLNFER
;
A
#
# COMPACT_ATOMS: atom_id res chain seq x y z
N MET A 1 36.35 0.94 -13.59
CA MET A 1 35.12 1.74 -13.40
C MET A 1 34.33 1.05 -12.30
N HIS A 2 34.51 1.50 -11.06
CA HIS A 2 33.78 0.95 -9.92
C HIS A 2 32.40 1.62 -9.94
N PHE A 3 31.37 0.91 -10.36
CA PHE A 3 30.01 1.36 -10.12
C PHE A 3 29.77 1.14 -8.64
N ASP A 4 29.93 2.18 -7.83
CA ASP A 4 29.29 2.26 -6.52
C ASP A 4 27.78 2.23 -6.79
N ILE A 5 27.21 1.03 -6.82
CA ILE A 5 25.76 0.86 -6.71
C ILE A 5 25.47 1.26 -5.27
N LYS A 6 25.22 2.56 -5.04
CA LYS A 6 24.55 2.98 -3.82
C LYS A 6 23.22 2.25 -3.82
N VAL A 7 23.11 1.24 -2.95
CA VAL A 7 21.81 0.67 -2.60
C VAL A 7 21.05 1.82 -1.96
N ASN A 8 20.19 2.47 -2.74
CA ASN A 8 19.36 3.55 -2.24
C ASN A 8 18.36 2.92 -1.29
N MET A 9 18.43 3.32 -0.03
CA MET A 9 17.42 3.01 0.98
C MET A 9 16.06 3.54 0.52
N ILE A 10 14.99 2.84 0.88
CA ILE A 10 13.64 3.39 0.69
C ILE A 10 13.51 4.76 1.37
N ALA A 11 12.81 5.69 0.72
CA ALA A 11 12.53 7.05 1.19
C ALA A 11 13.75 8.01 1.19
N GLU A 12 14.81 7.75 0.43
CA GLU A 12 15.94 8.70 0.30
C GLU A 12 15.50 10.10 -0.21
N GLY A 13 14.52 10.17 -1.11
CA GLY A 13 13.92 11.43 -1.58
C GLY A 13 13.22 12.26 -0.49
N TRP A 14 12.96 11.65 0.68
CA TRP A 14 12.21 12.22 1.81
C TRP A 14 13.10 12.55 3.01
N LYS A 15 14.40 12.70 2.80
CA LYS A 15 15.39 12.93 3.87
C LYS A 15 15.22 14.24 4.65
N LYS A 16 14.43 15.19 4.14
CA LYS A 16 14.14 16.45 4.83
C LYS A 16 13.04 16.27 5.86
N GLU A 17 12.08 15.40 5.56
CA GLU A 17 10.89 15.12 6.36
C GLU A 17 11.07 13.87 7.25
N LEU A 18 11.99 12.97 6.88
CA LEU A 18 12.26 11.71 7.58
C LEU A 18 13.72 11.60 8.03
N PRO A 19 13.97 11.44 9.35
CA PRO A 19 15.28 11.07 9.87
C PRO A 19 15.78 9.74 9.30
N GLU A 20 17.10 9.54 9.33
CA GLU A 20 17.72 8.30 8.82
C GLU A 20 17.12 7.03 9.45
N ASN A 21 16.91 7.01 10.77
CA ASN A 21 16.33 5.86 11.46
C ASN A 21 14.92 5.50 10.95
N HIS A 22 14.10 6.50 10.61
CA HIS A 22 12.75 6.29 10.06
C HIS A 22 12.80 5.68 8.65
N ARG A 23 13.73 6.16 7.83
CA ARG A 23 13.93 5.63 6.48
C ARG A 23 14.46 4.19 6.52
N ILE A 24 15.40 3.90 7.42
CA ILE A 24 15.86 2.52 7.68
C ILE A 24 14.69 1.64 8.13
N ALA A 25 13.84 2.13 9.03
CA ALA A 25 12.70 1.37 9.52
C ALA A 25 11.66 1.08 8.42
N LEU A 26 11.42 2.02 7.50
CA LEU A 26 10.56 1.80 6.33
C LEU A 26 11.15 0.75 5.38
N ASP A 27 12.47 0.79 5.16
CA ASP A 27 13.18 -0.18 4.32
C ASP A 27 13.09 -1.60 4.89
N LEU A 28 13.29 -1.73 6.21
CA LEU A 28 13.12 -2.99 6.93
C LEU A 28 11.66 -3.46 6.94
N ALA A 29 10.70 -2.58 7.20
CA ALA A 29 9.28 -2.92 7.18
C ALA A 29 8.84 -3.47 5.82
N TYR A 30 9.29 -2.85 4.72
CA TYR A 30 9.02 -3.33 3.37
C TYR A 30 9.66 -4.71 3.11
N SER A 31 10.93 -4.87 3.48
CA SER A 31 11.66 -6.13 3.32
C SER A 31 11.00 -7.27 4.11
N ASP A 32 10.68 -7.04 5.40
CA ASP A 32 10.01 -8.00 6.28
C ASP A 32 8.61 -8.37 5.77
N PHE A 33 7.88 -7.41 5.19
CA PHE A 33 6.58 -7.66 4.61
C PHE A 33 6.69 -8.59 3.38
N LEU A 34 7.63 -8.32 2.46
CA LEU A 34 7.86 -9.15 1.28
C LEU A 34 8.42 -10.52 1.63
N ASP A 35 9.40 -10.62 2.52
CA ASP A 35 9.96 -11.89 2.99
C ASP A 35 8.87 -12.75 3.64
N GLY A 36 8.00 -12.10 4.42
CA GLY A 36 6.80 -12.72 4.97
C GLY A 36 5.92 -13.38 3.93
N TYR A 37 5.69 -12.72 2.80
CA TYR A 37 4.82 -13.20 1.73
C TYR A 37 5.51 -14.24 0.82
N PHE A 38 6.75 -13.99 0.39
CA PHE A 38 7.43 -14.81 -0.62
C PHE A 38 8.23 -15.97 -0.05
N HIS A 39 8.80 -15.82 1.15
CA HIS A 39 9.78 -16.77 1.68
C HIS A 39 9.31 -17.49 2.94
N LEU A 40 8.58 -16.81 3.83
CA LEU A 40 8.12 -17.41 5.08
C LEU A 40 6.80 -18.17 4.94
N SER A 41 5.94 -17.77 4.01
CA SER A 41 4.64 -18.41 3.77
C SER A 41 4.79 -19.56 2.76
N ARG A 42 4.51 -20.79 3.20
CA ARG A 42 4.66 -22.03 2.43
C ARG A 42 3.40 -22.41 1.66
N THR A 43 2.24 -21.95 2.11
CA THR A 43 0.94 -22.21 1.48
C THR A 43 0.27 -20.90 1.03
N GLU A 44 -0.69 -20.98 0.10
CA GLU A 44 -1.48 -19.80 -0.28
C GLU A 44 -2.35 -19.28 0.88
N ASP A 45 -2.80 -20.14 1.79
CA ASP A 45 -3.56 -19.74 2.98
C ASP A 45 -2.71 -18.95 3.97
N GLU A 46 -1.44 -19.32 4.15
CA GLU A 46 -0.49 -18.56 4.98
C GLU A 46 -0.20 -17.18 4.39
N LYS A 47 -0.01 -17.10 3.07
CA LYS A 47 0.19 -15.84 2.35
C LYS A 47 -1.02 -14.92 2.49
N LEU A 48 -2.22 -15.47 2.25
CA LEU A 48 -3.49 -14.78 2.41
C LEU A 48 -3.62 -14.27 3.85
N GLY A 49 -3.48 -15.15 4.84
CA GLY A 49 -3.60 -14.81 6.25
C GLY A 49 -2.61 -13.75 6.73
N ARG A 50 -1.42 -13.66 6.14
CA ARG A 50 -0.46 -12.59 6.47
C ARG A 50 -0.90 -11.24 5.92
N VAL A 51 -1.31 -11.17 4.65
CA VAL A 51 -1.77 -9.92 4.03
C VAL A 51 -3.06 -9.43 4.68
N THR A 52 -4.02 -10.33 4.94
CA THR A 52 -5.33 -9.93 5.46
C THR A 52 -5.30 -9.44 6.89
N LYS A 53 -4.34 -9.88 7.73
CA LYS A 53 -4.16 -9.39 9.11
C LYS A 53 -3.83 -7.90 9.19
N SER A 54 -3.16 -7.36 8.18
CA SER A 54 -2.76 -5.95 8.13
C SER A 54 -3.80 -5.05 7.44
N LEU A 55 -4.91 -5.63 6.97
CA LEU A 55 -5.97 -4.94 6.24
C LEU A 55 -7.22 -4.72 7.09
N PRO A 56 -8.17 -3.88 6.63
CA PRO A 56 -9.48 -3.72 7.27
C PRO A 56 -10.19 -5.06 7.51
N GLN A 57 -10.39 -5.43 8.78
CA GLN A 57 -10.93 -6.77 9.12
C GLN A 57 -12.40 -6.94 8.73
N LYS A 58 -13.16 -5.85 8.58
CA LYS A 58 -14.57 -5.91 8.17
C LYS A 58 -14.80 -6.53 6.78
N TYR A 59 -13.76 -6.57 5.93
CA TYR A 59 -13.82 -7.18 4.60
C TYR A 59 -13.09 -8.53 4.51
N ILE A 60 -12.80 -9.19 5.64
CA ILE A 60 -12.01 -10.43 5.67
C ILE A 60 -12.51 -11.52 4.72
N THR A 61 -13.83 -11.64 4.57
CA THR A 61 -14.48 -12.62 3.69
C THR A 61 -14.39 -12.28 2.19
N ARG A 62 -14.03 -11.04 1.85
CA ARG A 62 -13.88 -10.56 0.46
C ARG A 62 -12.45 -10.68 -0.06
N TYR A 63 -11.47 -10.89 0.82
CA TYR A 63 -10.08 -11.06 0.42
C TYR A 63 -9.86 -12.41 -0.25
N SER A 64 -9.46 -12.36 -1.52
CA SER A 64 -9.14 -13.53 -2.35
C SER A 64 -7.64 -13.62 -2.63
N PRO A 65 -7.12 -14.76 -3.09
CA PRO A 65 -5.72 -14.87 -3.54
C PRO A 65 -5.35 -13.85 -4.62
N LEU A 66 -6.29 -13.52 -5.54
CA LEU A 66 -6.07 -12.49 -6.55
C LEU A 66 -5.98 -11.09 -5.93
N PHE A 67 -6.85 -10.77 -4.96
CA PHE A 67 -6.77 -9.52 -4.21
C PHE A 67 -5.40 -9.38 -3.57
N CYS A 68 -4.90 -10.42 -2.88
CA CYS A 68 -3.59 -10.38 -2.24
C CYS A 68 -2.46 -10.14 -3.24
N ARG A 69 -2.47 -10.83 -4.38
CA ARG A 69 -1.48 -10.59 -5.45
C ARG A 69 -1.48 -9.12 -5.91
N ARG A 70 -2.66 -8.53 -6.18
CA ARG A 70 -2.78 -7.11 -6.53
C ARG A 70 -2.30 -6.18 -5.41
N PHE A 71 -2.57 -6.55 -4.17
CA PHE A 71 -2.12 -5.78 -3.00
C PHE A 71 -0.60 -5.80 -2.85
N ILE A 72 0.06 -6.93 -3.05
CA ILE A 72 1.54 -7.00 -3.07
C ILE A 72 2.12 -6.09 -4.16
N ILE A 73 1.52 -6.06 -5.35
CA ILE A 73 1.98 -5.16 -6.41
C ILE A 73 1.75 -3.69 -6.03
N SER A 74 0.65 -3.38 -5.33
CA SER A 74 0.39 -2.04 -4.80
C SER A 74 1.46 -1.63 -3.76
N MET A 75 1.86 -2.55 -2.87
CA MET A 75 2.96 -2.37 -1.92
C MET A 75 4.28 -2.08 -2.63
N SER A 76 4.65 -2.88 -3.62
CA SER A 76 5.86 -2.64 -4.41
C SER A 76 5.83 -1.32 -5.18
N SER A 77 4.66 -0.92 -5.69
CA SER A 77 4.49 0.36 -6.41
C SER A 77 4.71 1.56 -5.49
N VAL A 78 4.27 1.46 -4.22
CA VAL A 78 4.54 2.48 -3.18
C VAL A 78 6.04 2.54 -2.88
N ALA A 79 6.68 1.39 -2.66
CA ALA A 79 8.11 1.31 -2.39
C ALA A 79 8.95 1.89 -3.55
N GLU A 80 8.60 1.58 -4.80
CA GLU A 80 9.26 2.15 -5.98
C GLU A 80 9.22 3.68 -5.97
N ARG A 81 8.08 4.28 -5.62
CA ARG A 81 7.94 5.74 -5.52
C ARG A 81 8.69 6.33 -4.33
N LEU A 82 8.86 5.60 -3.24
CA LEU A 82 9.65 6.04 -2.09
C LEU A 82 11.16 6.08 -2.41
N VAL A 83 11.66 5.22 -3.31
CA VAL A 83 13.09 5.19 -3.70
C VAL A 83 13.47 6.34 -4.64
N GLN A 84 12.48 7.01 -5.26
CA GLN A 84 12.75 8.12 -6.17
C GLN A 84 13.45 9.28 -5.44
N LEU A 85 14.50 9.82 -6.06
CA LEU A 85 15.28 10.94 -5.49
C LEU A 85 14.48 12.25 -5.53
N GLU A 86 13.64 12.40 -6.57
CA GLU A 86 12.68 13.49 -6.65
C GLU A 86 11.42 13.09 -5.92
N GLN A 87 11.01 13.94 -4.96
CA GLN A 87 9.83 13.70 -4.15
C GLN A 87 8.57 13.68 -5.04
N ILE A 88 7.90 12.53 -5.08
CA ILE A 88 6.60 12.37 -5.76
C ILE A 88 5.51 12.43 -4.70
N ALA A 89 4.70 13.49 -4.74
CA ALA A 89 3.55 13.68 -3.86
C ALA A 89 2.27 14.01 -4.67
N PRO A 90 1.10 13.48 -4.28
CA PRO A 90 0.92 12.42 -3.28
C PRO A 90 1.54 11.10 -3.77
N LEU A 91 2.01 10.29 -2.82
CA LEU A 91 2.61 8.99 -3.06
C LEU A 91 1.53 8.02 -3.57
N PRO A 92 0.49 7.65 -2.79
CA PRO A 92 -0.50 6.69 -3.24
C PRO A 92 -1.34 7.21 -4.42
N ARG A 93 -1.56 6.32 -5.38
CA ARG A 93 -2.41 6.54 -6.56
C ARG A 93 -3.76 5.83 -6.44
N SER A 94 -3.96 4.98 -5.44
CA SER A 94 -5.24 4.31 -5.16
C SER A 94 -5.40 4.04 -3.66
N THR A 95 -6.59 3.62 -3.23
CA THR A 95 -6.88 3.29 -1.82
C THR A 95 -6.03 2.12 -1.34
N ALA A 96 -5.82 1.11 -2.19
CA ALA A 96 -4.95 -0.02 -1.89
C ALA A 96 -3.50 0.42 -1.64
N GLU A 97 -3.00 1.37 -2.42
CA GLU A 97 -1.67 1.93 -2.19
C GLU A 97 -1.61 2.80 -0.94
N ALA A 98 -2.69 3.49 -0.58
CA ALA A 98 -2.77 4.26 0.65
C ALA A 98 -2.70 3.33 1.88
N MET A 99 -3.45 2.21 1.84
CA MET A 99 -3.35 1.16 2.84
C MET A 99 -1.94 0.55 2.90
N ALA A 100 -1.31 0.30 1.75
CA ALA A 100 0.05 -0.23 1.71
C ALA A 100 1.05 0.71 2.39
N LEU A 101 1.01 2.00 2.09
CA LEU A 101 1.85 3.00 2.77
C LEU A 101 1.55 3.07 4.27
N HIS A 102 0.28 3.01 4.66
CA HIS A 102 -0.11 2.99 6.07
C HIS A 102 0.49 1.80 6.81
N ILE A 103 0.38 0.58 6.26
CA ILE A 103 0.96 -0.63 6.83
C ILE A 103 2.47 -0.49 7.00
N LEU A 104 3.19 0.01 5.98
CA LEU A 104 4.63 0.23 6.09
C LEU A 104 5.00 1.18 7.22
N ILE A 105 4.23 2.26 7.41
CA ILE A 105 4.49 3.21 8.48
C ILE A 105 4.20 2.60 9.86
N GLU A 106 3.12 1.83 10.01
CA GLU A 106 2.78 1.16 11.28
C GLU A 106 3.80 0.10 11.66
N ASP A 107 4.26 -0.70 10.68
CA ASP A 107 5.30 -1.71 10.87
C ASP A 107 6.64 -1.03 11.22
N ALA A 108 7.03 0.02 10.49
CA ALA A 108 8.24 0.80 10.79
C ALA A 108 8.19 1.46 12.18
N THR A 109 7.03 2.00 12.57
CA THR A 109 6.80 2.57 13.91
C THR A 109 6.96 1.51 14.99
N THR A 110 6.42 0.30 14.76
CA THR A 110 6.58 -0.83 15.66
C THR A 110 8.04 -1.26 15.78
N LEU A 111 8.78 -1.36 14.67
CA LEU A 111 10.21 -1.66 14.68
C LEU A 111 11.02 -0.64 15.49
N LEU A 112 10.78 0.65 15.29
CA LEU A 112 11.48 1.71 16.03
C LEU A 112 11.18 1.67 17.53
N ARG A 113 9.91 1.46 17.90
CA ARG A 113 9.50 1.35 19.30
C ARG A 113 10.12 0.12 19.97
N ASP A 114 10.05 -1.03 19.31
CA ASP A 114 10.38 -2.31 19.95
C ASP A 114 11.89 -2.57 19.96
N VAL A 115 12.60 -2.20 18.89
CA VAL A 115 14.05 -2.43 18.74
C VAL A 115 14.88 -1.25 19.26
N LYS A 116 14.47 -0.02 18.99
CA LYS A 116 15.26 1.20 19.29
C LYS A 116 14.72 2.00 20.48
N ARG A 117 13.54 1.66 21.01
CA ARG A 117 12.84 2.45 22.04
C ARG A 117 12.60 3.91 21.63
N ILE A 118 12.41 4.13 20.33
CA ILE A 118 12.11 5.44 19.75
C ILE A 118 10.61 5.52 19.51
N ASP A 119 9.98 6.60 19.98
CA ASP A 119 8.62 6.93 19.58
C ASP A 119 8.67 7.67 18.24
N ALA A 120 8.16 7.02 17.19
CA ALA A 120 8.38 7.47 15.82
C ALA A 120 7.33 8.51 15.40
N ASP A 121 7.78 9.71 15.08
CA ASP A 121 6.92 10.72 14.45
C ASP A 121 7.05 10.66 12.91
N TYR A 122 5.93 10.38 12.24
CA TYR A 122 5.79 10.40 10.78
C TYR A 122 4.80 11.47 10.29
N ASN A 123 4.37 12.40 11.14
CA ASN A 123 3.23 13.28 10.83
C ASN A 123 3.47 14.21 9.64
N GLU A 124 4.63 14.86 9.58
CA GLU A 124 4.99 15.73 8.44
C GLU A 124 5.06 14.94 7.13
N PHE A 125 5.69 13.77 7.17
CA PHE A 125 5.73 12.84 6.05
C PHE A 125 4.32 12.41 5.62
N LYS A 126 3.46 12.00 6.56
CA LYS A 126 2.08 11.59 6.29
C LYS A 126 1.28 12.71 5.62
N ALA A 127 1.41 13.95 6.09
CA ALA A 127 0.70 15.10 5.56
C ALA A 127 1.06 15.41 4.09
N LEU A 128 2.27 15.07 3.66
CA LEU A 128 2.75 15.29 2.29
C LEU A 128 2.56 14.05 1.40
N ALA A 129 2.74 12.86 1.97
CA ALA A 129 2.70 11.61 1.24
C ALA A 129 1.27 11.20 0.88
N PHE A 130 0.32 11.36 1.79
CA PHE A 130 -1.07 11.00 1.54
C PHE A 130 -1.81 12.12 0.82
N ARG A 131 -2.73 11.75 -0.09
CA ARG A 131 -3.73 12.68 -0.63
C ARG A 131 -4.73 13.10 0.45
N ASP A 132 -5.18 12.12 1.22
CA ASP A 132 -6.11 12.22 2.35
C ASP A 132 -5.95 10.99 3.26
N THR A 133 -6.65 11.00 4.39
CA THR A 133 -6.65 9.90 5.38
C THR A 133 -8.03 9.26 5.55
N GLU A 134 -8.97 9.46 4.63
CA GLU A 134 -10.34 8.95 4.77
C GLU A 134 -10.38 7.42 4.79
N PHE A 135 -9.43 6.77 4.11
CA PHE A 135 -9.30 5.31 4.11
C PHE A 135 -9.06 4.71 5.51
N LEU A 136 -8.58 5.50 6.49
CA LEU A 136 -8.41 5.03 7.87
C LEU A 136 -9.73 4.63 8.52
N SER A 137 -10.85 5.25 8.11
CA SER A 137 -12.20 4.85 8.56
C SER A 137 -12.55 3.40 8.20
N LEU A 138 -11.85 2.80 7.23
CA LEU A 138 -12.04 1.40 6.87
C LEU A 138 -11.49 0.46 7.93
N TYR A 139 -10.47 0.88 8.69
CA TYR A 139 -9.87 0.11 9.79
C TYR A 139 -10.67 0.19 11.09
N GLU A 140 -11.53 1.20 11.25
CA GLU A 140 -12.39 1.33 12.42
C GLU A 140 -13.40 0.18 12.45
N THR A 141 -13.39 -0.60 13.53
CA THR A 141 -14.36 -1.67 13.75
C THR A 141 -15.52 -1.10 14.54
N ASN A 142 -16.67 -0.87 13.90
CA ASN A 142 -17.90 -0.52 14.60
C ASN A 142 -18.67 -1.80 14.93
N PRO A 143 -18.77 -2.21 16.21
CA PRO A 143 -19.45 -3.44 16.61
C PRO A 143 -20.96 -3.43 16.32
N ASN A 144 -21.54 -2.26 15.98
CA ASN A 144 -22.94 -2.09 15.62
C ASN A 144 -23.16 -1.88 14.11
N GLU A 145 -22.12 -1.96 13.29
CA GLU A 145 -22.28 -1.84 11.84
C GLU A 145 -22.93 -3.13 11.31
N PRO A 146 -24.12 -3.04 10.66
CA PRO A 146 -24.75 -4.21 10.08
C PRO A 146 -23.81 -4.81 9.02
N ALA A 147 -23.74 -6.14 8.94
CA ALA A 147 -22.98 -6.83 7.91
C ALA A 147 -23.32 -6.22 6.54
N ASP A 148 -22.27 -5.78 5.82
CA ASP A 148 -22.34 -5.06 4.55
C ASP A 148 -23.39 -5.70 3.63
N ASN A 149 -24.57 -5.08 3.53
CA ASN A 149 -25.68 -5.60 2.75
C ASN A 149 -25.52 -5.07 1.32
N PRO A 150 -25.22 -5.94 0.33
CA PRO A 150 -24.88 -5.53 -1.04
C PRO A 150 -26.03 -4.83 -1.80
N THR A 151 -27.19 -4.65 -1.17
CA THR A 151 -28.39 -4.06 -1.77
C THR A 151 -28.57 -2.56 -1.50
N ASN A 152 -27.78 -1.94 -0.61
CA ASN A 152 -27.81 -0.50 -0.34
C ASN A 152 -26.49 0.18 -0.74
N HIS A 153 -26.19 0.17 -2.04
CA HIS A 153 -25.02 0.87 -2.58
C HIS A 153 -25.26 2.39 -2.61
N LYS A 154 -24.83 3.08 -1.56
CA LYS A 154 -24.55 4.51 -1.63
C LYS A 154 -23.07 4.65 -2.01
N PRO A 155 -22.72 5.16 -3.19
CA PRO A 155 -21.33 5.25 -3.61
C PRO A 155 -20.54 6.07 -2.60
N LEU A 156 -19.55 5.44 -1.96
CA LEU A 156 -18.63 6.15 -1.10
C LEU A 156 -17.72 7.06 -1.92
N PRO A 157 -17.43 8.29 -1.44
CA PRO A 157 -16.47 9.15 -2.10
C PRO A 157 -15.07 8.51 -2.09
N ASN A 158 -14.16 9.04 -2.92
CA ASN A 158 -12.72 8.78 -2.83
C ASN A 158 -12.27 7.31 -2.99
N ASN A 159 -13.01 6.51 -3.78
CA ASN A 159 -12.70 5.09 -4.05
C ASN A 159 -12.63 4.23 -2.76
N LEU A 160 -13.50 4.54 -1.78
CA LEU A 160 -13.57 3.79 -0.52
C LEU A 160 -14.39 2.50 -0.61
N GLU A 161 -15.21 2.35 -1.66
CA GLU A 161 -15.87 1.09 -1.99
C GLU A 161 -14.83 -0.01 -2.24
N PHE A 162 -15.05 -1.20 -1.70
CA PHE A 162 -14.11 -2.32 -1.82
C PHE A 162 -13.72 -2.62 -3.29
N ALA A 163 -14.68 -2.51 -4.21
CA ALA A 163 -14.45 -2.75 -5.63
C ALA A 163 -13.54 -1.69 -6.29
N ASP A 164 -13.45 -0.50 -5.71
CA ASP A 164 -12.71 0.65 -6.25
C ASP A 164 -11.31 0.79 -5.64
N TRP A 165 -10.91 -0.04 -4.67
CA TRP A 165 -9.65 0.17 -3.94
C TRP A 165 -8.41 0.19 -4.83
N PHE A 166 -8.42 -0.54 -5.94
CA PHE A 166 -7.32 -0.59 -6.89
C PHE A 166 -7.43 0.45 -8.01
N LYS A 167 -8.58 1.11 -8.14
CA LYS A 167 -8.82 2.13 -9.16
C LYS A 167 -7.97 3.36 -8.89
N PRO A 168 -7.33 3.95 -9.91
CA PRO A 168 -6.55 5.16 -9.73
C PRO A 168 -7.44 6.33 -9.28
N PHE A 169 -6.88 7.17 -8.43
CA PHE A 169 -7.48 8.43 -7.98
C PHE A 169 -7.49 9.49 -9.10
N ASP A 170 -6.49 9.45 -9.97
CA ASP A 170 -6.31 10.34 -11.11
C ASP A 170 -5.93 9.50 -12.33
N SER A 171 -6.73 9.59 -13.41
CA SER A 171 -6.50 8.85 -14.65
C SER A 171 -5.16 9.19 -15.32
N ASN A 172 -4.61 10.38 -15.08
CA ASN A 172 -3.30 10.79 -15.61
C ASN A 172 -2.13 10.22 -14.79
N LYS A 173 -2.40 9.66 -13.62
CA LYS A 173 -1.42 9.01 -12.74
C LYS A 173 -1.85 7.55 -12.53
N PRO A 174 -1.70 6.68 -13.55
CA PRO A 174 -2.17 5.32 -13.47
C PRO A 174 -1.44 4.54 -12.38
N VAL A 175 -2.12 3.55 -11.81
CA VAL A 175 -1.51 2.50 -10.98
C VAL A 175 -0.81 1.47 -11.88
N ASN A 176 -0.14 0.50 -11.27
CA ASN A 176 0.46 -0.61 -12.01
C ASN A 176 -0.63 -1.36 -12.83
N PRO A 177 -0.41 -1.66 -14.14
CA PRO A 177 -1.40 -2.33 -14.97
C PRO A 177 -1.89 -3.67 -14.42
N PHE A 178 -1.03 -4.44 -13.73
CA PHE A 178 -1.42 -5.72 -13.13
C PHE A 178 -2.35 -5.57 -11.91
N VAL A 179 -2.53 -4.35 -11.40
CA VAL A 179 -3.40 -4.03 -10.28
C VAL A 179 -4.79 -3.61 -10.77
N TYR A 180 -4.82 -2.77 -11.81
CA TYR A 180 -6.04 -2.26 -12.43
C TYR A 180 -5.77 -1.93 -13.88
N GLU A 181 -6.52 -2.56 -14.78
CA GLU A 181 -6.60 -2.17 -16.19
C GLU A 181 -7.88 -1.36 -16.37
N ASP A 182 -7.75 -0.13 -16.89
CA ASP A 182 -8.92 0.61 -17.34
C ASP A 182 -9.49 -0.09 -18.58
N TRP A 183 -10.81 -0.11 -18.74
CA TRP A 183 -11.49 -0.76 -19.87
C TRP A 183 -11.01 -0.19 -21.22
N THR A 184 -10.52 1.05 -21.24
CA THR A 184 -9.87 1.67 -22.41
C THR A 184 -8.53 1.01 -22.76
N THR A 185 -7.76 0.57 -21.76
CA THR A 185 -6.54 -0.23 -21.94
C THR A 185 -6.87 -1.65 -22.39
N GLU A 186 -7.95 -2.27 -21.90
CA GLU A 186 -8.43 -3.56 -22.44
C GLU A 186 -8.81 -3.43 -23.93
N GLN A 187 -9.51 -2.36 -24.32
CA GLN A 187 -9.83 -2.10 -25.74
C GLN A 187 -8.60 -1.76 -26.60
N ALA A 188 -7.59 -1.10 -26.02
CA ALA A 188 -6.33 -0.85 -26.71
C ALA A 188 -5.45 -2.11 -26.84
N CYS A 189 -5.45 -2.98 -25.81
CA CYS A 189 -4.77 -4.28 -25.80
C CYS A 189 -5.46 -5.32 -26.67
N LEU A 190 -6.76 -5.17 -26.98
CA LEU A 190 -7.46 -5.97 -27.99
C LEU A 190 -6.93 -5.78 -29.43
N ASN A 191 -5.99 -4.86 -29.67
CA ASN A 191 -5.29 -4.69 -30.95
C ASN A 191 -3.88 -5.32 -31.00
N PHE A 192 -3.42 -5.97 -29.93
CA PHE A 192 -2.32 -6.93 -30.03
C PHE A 192 -2.95 -8.31 -30.15
N GLU A 193 -3.21 -8.70 -31.40
CA GLU A 193 -3.87 -9.95 -31.76
C GLU A 193 -3.28 -11.19 -31.05
N ARG A 194 -4.21 -12.00 -30.50
CA ARG A 194 -4.26 -13.47 -30.45
C ARG A 194 -3.18 -14.25 -29.69
#